data_AF-A0A246L140-F1
#
_entry.id   AF-A0A246L140-F1
#
_cell.length_a   1.000
_cell.length_b   1.000
_cell.length_c   1.000
_cell.angle_alpha   90.00
_cell.angle_beta   90.00
_cell.angle_gamma   90.00
#
_symmetry.space_group_name_H-M   'P 1'
#
loop_
_entity.id
_entity.type
_entity.pdbx_description
1 polymer ?
#
loop_
_entity_poly.entity_id
_entity_poly.type
_entity_poly.pdbx_seq_one_letter_code
_entity_poly.pdbx_strand_id
1 'polypeptide(L)'
;MWPRAFAGIIAGFLLAAAVTGLLAWLPPGPWQRALVPTLIAFIPLWMLAALWAFSFRSALRAWLVLGGSAAVGFAVLALLRLTGAVQ
;
A
#
# COMPACT_ATOMS: atom_id res chain seq x y z
N MET A 1 9.02 -19.64 -7.87
CA MET A 1 7.85 -18.75 -8.10
C MET A 1 7.05 -18.48 -6.84
N TRP A 2 6.73 -19.50 -6.03
CA TRP A 2 5.98 -19.36 -4.78
C TRP A 2 6.43 -18.26 -3.80
N PRO A 3 7.73 -18.06 -3.51
CA PRO A 3 8.14 -17.00 -2.59
C PRO A 3 7.77 -15.59 -3.05
N ARG A 4 7.66 -15.37 -4.37
CA ARG A 4 7.21 -14.10 -4.96
C ARG A 4 5.69 -13.96 -4.91
N ALA A 5 4.96 -15.06 -5.06
CA ALA A 5 3.53 -15.09 -4.83
C ALA A 5 3.21 -14.67 -3.38
N PHE A 6 3.93 -15.23 -2.39
CA PHE A 6 3.79 -14.83 -1.00
C PHE A 6 4.18 -13.36 -0.74
N ALA A 7 5.21 -12.85 -1.42
CA ALA A 7 5.54 -11.42 -1.36
C ALA A 7 4.38 -10.56 -1.87
N GLY A 8 3.77 -10.93 -3.00
CA GLY A 8 2.60 -10.23 -3.55
C GLY A 8 1.37 -10.32 -2.64
N ILE A 9 1.13 -11.48 -2.03
CA ILE A 9 0.00 -11.70 -1.12
C ILE A 9 0.19 -10.91 0.17
N ILE A 10 1.33 -11.05 0.85
CA ILE A 10 1.55 -10.47 2.19
C ILE A 10 2.06 -9.04 2.08
N ALA A 11 3.24 -8.83 1.49
CA ALA A 11 3.82 -7.50 1.39
C ALA A 11 3.04 -6.61 0.42
N GLY A 12 2.49 -7.18 -0.66
CA GLY A 12 1.61 -6.44 -1.56
C GLY A 12 0.29 -6.03 -0.92
N PHE A 13 -0.29 -6.82 -0.01
CA PHE A 13 -1.48 -6.43 0.75
C PHE A 13 -1.19 -5.22 1.64
N LEU A 14 -0.06 -5.27 2.36
CA LEU A 14 0.38 -4.16 3.21
C LEU A 14 0.65 -2.89 2.39
N LEU A 15 1.28 -3.04 1.21
CA LEU A 15 1.50 -1.92 0.30
C LEU A 15 0.17 -1.33 -0.17
N ALA A 16 -0.77 -2.16 -0.60
CA ALA A 16 -2.09 -1.71 -1.03
C ALA A 16 -2.81 -0.96 0.09
N ALA A 17 -2.77 -1.49 1.32
CA ALA A 17 -3.36 -0.85 2.50
C ALA A 17 -2.77 0.54 2.76
N ALA A 18 -1.44 0.65 2.71
CA ALA A 18 -0.75 1.93 2.87
C ALA A 18 -1.13 2.93 1.77
N VAL A 19 -1.17 2.49 0.50
CA VAL A 19 -1.59 3.34 -0.62
C VAL A 19 -3.04 3.78 -0.48
N THR A 20 -3.97 2.89 -0.10
CA THR A 20 -5.36 3.28 0.13
C THR A 20 -5.52 4.28 1.26
N GLY A 21 -4.78 4.12 2.37
CA GLY A 21 -4.78 5.10 3.46
C GLY A 21 -4.25 6.46 3.00
N LEU A 22 -3.16 6.47 2.23
CA LEU A 22 -2.62 7.71 1.68
C LEU A 22 -3.61 8.38 0.73
N LEU A 23 -4.28 7.63 -0.14
CA LEU A 23 -5.29 8.17 -1.04
C LEU A 23 -6.52 8.72 -0.29
N ALA A 24 -6.82 8.19 0.91
CA ALA A 24 -7.95 8.64 1.71
C ALA A 24 -7.64 9.93 2.48
N TRP A 25 -6.40 10.09 2.97
CA TRP A 25 -6.03 11.13 3.93
C TRP A 25 -5.04 12.17 3.43
N LEU A 26 -4.36 11.95 2.30
CA LEU A 26 -3.45 12.92 1.70
C LEU A 26 -4.17 14.04 0.93
N PRO A 27 -5.27 13.78 0.18
CA PRO A 27 -5.96 14.85 -0.52
C PRO A 27 -6.58 15.88 0.45
N PRO A 28 -6.54 17.19 0.12
CA PRO A 28 -7.17 18.20 0.95
C PRO A 28 -8.70 18.05 0.92
N GLY A 29 -9.33 18.10 2.10
CA GLY A 29 -10.79 18.08 2.25
C GLY A 29 -11.31 16.96 3.16
N PRO A 30 -12.65 16.76 3.21
CA PRO A 30 -13.24 15.76 4.10
C PRO A 30 -12.90 14.34 3.65
N TRP A 31 -12.15 13.61 4.48
CA TRP A 31 -11.71 12.24 4.19
C TRP A 31 -12.87 11.27 3.95
N GLN A 32 -14.06 11.55 4.51
CA GLN A 32 -15.26 10.72 4.34
C GLN A 32 -15.64 10.56 2.86
N ARG A 33 -15.36 11.57 2.02
CA ARG A 33 -15.63 11.51 0.57
C ARG A 33 -14.68 10.58 -0.17
N ALA A 34 -13.45 10.44 0.31
CA ALA A 34 -12.44 9.57 -0.27
C ALA A 34 -12.52 8.13 0.25
N LEU A 35 -13.16 7.90 1.39
CA LEU A 35 -13.18 6.58 2.04
C LEU A 35 -13.79 5.49 1.15
N VAL A 36 -15.00 5.68 0.61
CA VAL A 36 -15.64 4.64 -0.22
C VAL A 36 -14.85 4.37 -1.51
N PRO A 37 -14.45 5.37 -2.31
CA PRO A 37 -13.61 5.15 -3.50
C PRO A 37 -12.29 4.42 -3.20
N THR A 38 -11.61 4.78 -2.10
CA THR A 38 -10.32 4.16 -1.75
C THR A 38 -10.47 2.71 -1.29
N LEU A 39 -11.53 2.38 -0.55
CA LEU A 39 -11.84 0.99 -0.21
C LEU A 39 -12.13 0.14 -1.45
N ILE A 40 -12.86 0.69 -2.43
CA ILE A 40 -13.09 0.01 -3.72
C ILE A 40 -11.76 -0.18 -4.46
N ALA A 41 -10.88 0.82 -4.44
CA ALA A 41 -9.57 0.78 -5.09
C ALA A 41 -8.58 -0.19 -4.42
N PHE A 42 -8.83 -0.64 -3.18
CA PHE A 42 -7.95 -1.55 -2.44
C PHE A 42 -7.65 -2.84 -3.21
N ILE A 43 -8.69 -3.54 -3.69
CA ILE A 43 -8.53 -4.82 -4.38
C ILE A 43 -7.75 -4.64 -5.69
N PRO A 44 -8.09 -3.68 -6.58
CA PRO A 44 -7.27 -3.37 -7.76
C PRO A 44 -5.81 -3.06 -7.42
N LEU A 45 -5.55 -2.24 -6.40
CA LEU A 45 -4.20 -1.89 -5.97
C LEU A 45 -3.43 -3.12 -5.47
N TRP A 46 -4.08 -4.00 -4.71
CA TRP A 46 -3.48 -5.23 -4.25
C TRP A 46 -3.15 -6.19 -5.38
N MET A 47 -4.06 -6.33 -6.37
CA MET A 47 -3.79 -7.12 -7.57
C MET A 47 -2.59 -6.57 -8.35
N LEU A 48 -2.51 -5.24 -8.52
CA LEU A 48 -1.35 -4.60 -9.17
C LEU A 48 -0.06 -4.85 -8.39
N ALA A 49 -0.09 -4.76 -7.06
CA ALA A 49 1.07 -5.06 -6.22
C ALA A 49 1.48 -6.55 -6.31
N ALA A 50 0.50 -7.46 -6.37
CA ALA A 50 0.75 -8.89 -6.56
C ALA A 50 1.37 -9.17 -7.94
N LEU A 51 0.85 -8.55 -9.01
CA LEU A 51 1.46 -8.62 -10.35
C LEU A 51 2.87 -8.04 -10.34
N TRP A 52 3.10 -6.94 -9.60
CA TRP A 52 4.41 -6.31 -9.50
C TRP A 52 5.44 -7.23 -8.85
N ALA A 53 5.05 -8.06 -7.87
CA ALA A 53 5.91 -9.11 -7.31
C ALA A 53 6.46 -10.06 -8.40
N PHE A 54 5.65 -10.30 -9.44
CA PHE A 54 6.00 -11.12 -10.60
C PHE A 54 6.83 -10.38 -11.69
N SER A 55 7.17 -9.11 -11.49
CA SER A 55 8.18 -8.41 -12.31
C SER A 55 9.63 -8.68 -11.88
N PHE A 56 9.89 -9.01 -10.60
CA PHE A 56 11.24 -9.14 -10.06
C PHE A 56 11.91 -10.50 -10.31
N ARG A 57 13.12 -10.55 -10.88
CA ARG A 57 13.83 -11.82 -11.08
C ARG A 57 14.17 -12.59 -9.78
N SER A 58 14.30 -11.90 -8.64
CA SER A 58 14.62 -12.49 -7.34
C SER A 58 13.47 -12.33 -6.34
N ALA A 59 13.19 -13.39 -5.58
CA ALA A 59 12.21 -13.37 -4.50
C ALA A 59 12.57 -12.39 -3.38
N LEU A 60 13.84 -12.37 -2.99
CA LEU A 60 14.33 -11.44 -1.96
C LEU A 60 14.08 -9.98 -2.38
N ARG A 61 14.35 -9.66 -3.66
CA ARG A 61 14.11 -8.32 -4.18
C ARG A 61 12.63 -7.96 -4.17
N ALA A 62 11.75 -8.89 -4.50
CA ALA A 62 10.30 -8.66 -4.42
C ALA A 62 9.86 -8.32 -2.98
N TRP A 63 10.34 -9.08 -1.99
CA TRP A 63 10.05 -8.82 -0.59
C TRP A 63 10.58 -7.48 -0.10
N LEU A 64 11.85 -7.17 -0.39
CA LEU A 64 12.47 -5.91 0.04
C LEU A 64 11.79 -4.69 -0.59
N VAL A 65 11.46 -4.76 -1.88
CA VAL A 65 10.83 -3.63 -2.57
C VAL A 65 9.38 -3.44 -2.13
N LEU A 66 8.55 -4.50 -2.13
CA LEU A 66 7.16 -4.40 -1.69
C LEU A 66 7.07 -4.04 -0.21
N GLY A 67 7.82 -4.74 0.65
CA GLY A 67 7.86 -4.51 2.08
C GLY A 67 8.43 -3.14 2.43
N GLY A 68 9.51 -2.73 1.78
CA GLY A 68 10.10 -1.39 1.93
C GLY A 68 9.13 -0.29 1.51
N SER A 69 8.43 -0.47 0.39
CA SER A 69 7.42 0.50 -0.08
C SER A 69 6.24 0.60 0.88
N ALA A 70 5.77 -0.54 1.40
CA ALA A 70 4.72 -0.58 2.41
C ALA A 70 5.16 0.13 3.70
N ALA A 71 6.37 -0.16 4.19
CA ALA A 71 6.93 0.48 5.38
C ALA A 71 7.05 2.00 5.21
N VAL A 72 7.52 2.48 4.05
CA VAL A 72 7.56 3.91 3.72
C VAL A 72 6.15 4.49 3.71
N GLY A 73 5.17 3.83 3.09
CA GLY A 73 3.78 4.29 3.06
C GLY A 73 3.18 4.42 4.47
N PHE A 74 3.38 3.43 5.34
CA PHE A 74 2.95 3.50 6.73
C PHE A 74 3.71 4.55 7.54
N ALA A 75 5.00 4.76 7.28
CA ALA A 75 5.76 5.83 7.92
C ALA A 75 5.20 7.21 7.55
N VAL A 76 4.86 7.44 6.28
CA VAL A 76 4.21 8.68 5.84
C VAL A 76 2.84 8.85 6.52
N LEU A 77 2.04 7.79 6.60
CA LEU A 77 0.76 7.81 7.33
C LEU A 77 0.94 8.13 8.81
N ALA A 78 1.96 7.57 9.45
CA ALA A 78 2.28 7.87 10.85
C ALA A 78 2.69 9.34 11.01
N LEU A 79 3.51 9.87 10.11
CA LEU A 79 3.88 11.30 10.10
C LEU A 79 2.65 12.20 9.92
N LEU A 80 1.76 11.88 8.97
CA LEU A 80 0.50 12.61 8.77
C LEU A 80 -0.35 12.63 10.04
N ARG A 81 -0.45 11.49 10.73
CA ARG A 81 -1.15 11.40 12.01
C ARG A 81 -0.52 12.30 13.08
N LEU A 82 0.81 12.39 13.14
CA LEU A 82 1.52 13.26 14.08
C LEU A 82 1.32 14.75 13.78
N THR A 83 1.08 15.13 12.51
CA THR A 83 0.76 16.53 12.16
C THR A 83 -0.65 16.98 12.57
N GLY A 84 -1.51 16.06 13.02
CA GLY A 84 -2.91 16.37 13.35
C GLY A 84 -3.81 16.62 12.14
N ALA A 85 -3.30 16.47 10.91
CA ALA A 85 -4.08 16.61 9.67
C ALA A 85 -5.13 15.49 9.48
N VAL A 86 -5.01 14.40 10.25
CA VAL A 86 -5.87 13.21 10.15
C VAL A 86 -6.51 12.97 11.53
N GLN A 87 -7.82 13.26 11.65
CA GLN A 87 -8.67 12.94 12.80
C GLN A 87 -9.75 11.94 12.44
#